data_AF-A0A1T3VUT3-F1
#
_entry.id   AF-A0A1T3VUT3-F1
#
_cell.length_a   1.000
_cell.length_b   1.000
_cell.length_c   1.000
_cell.angle_alpha   90.00
_cell.angle_beta   90.00
_cell.angle_gamma   90.00
#
_symmetry.space_group_name_H-M   'P 1'
#
loop_
_entity.id
_entity.type
_entity.pdbx_description
1 polymer ?
#
loop_
_entity_poly.entity_id
_entity_poly.type
_entity_poly.pdbx_seq_one_letter_code
_entity_poly.pdbx_strand_id
1 'polypeptide(L)'
;LLSNMRLCPNVPAQHAIQVALGGHQSIDDLVLPGGRLLEQRDTAWTKLNEIPGVSCVKPQGALYAFPRLDPEVYDIHDDEQLVLDLLLQEKILVTQGTGFNWPTPDHLRIVTLPWSRDLAAAIERLGNFLVSYRQ
;
A
#
# COMPACT_ATOMS: atom_id res chain seq x y z
N LEU A 1 6.86 -12.56 -32.43
CA LEU A 1 7.36 -13.96 -32.37
C LEU A 1 7.21 -14.57 -30.97
N LEU A 2 7.78 -14.01 -29.90
CA LEU A 2 7.65 -14.54 -28.53
C LEU A 2 6.21 -14.60 -27.96
N SER A 3 5.36 -13.62 -28.28
CA SER A 3 3.95 -13.60 -27.86
C SER A 3 3.07 -14.66 -28.55
N ASN A 4 3.42 -15.11 -29.75
CA ASN A 4 2.69 -16.14 -30.49
C ASN A 4 2.91 -17.56 -29.96
N MET A 5 3.96 -17.81 -29.16
CA MET A 5 4.22 -19.14 -28.59
C MET A 5 3.27 -19.50 -27.45
N ARG A 6 2.56 -18.52 -26.86
CA ARG A 6 1.61 -18.77 -25.76
C ARG A 6 0.17 -19.02 -26.23
N LEU A 7 -0.06 -19.13 -27.55
CA LEU A 7 -1.32 -19.43 -28.25
C LEU A 7 -2.51 -18.54 -27.86
N CYS A 8 -3.03 -18.68 -26.64
CA CYS A 8 -4.10 -17.85 -26.10
C CYS A 8 -4.01 -17.75 -24.57
N PRO A 9 -4.56 -16.69 -23.95
CA PRO A 9 -4.73 -16.65 -22.50
C PRO A 9 -5.82 -17.63 -22.06
N ASN A 10 -5.95 -17.84 -20.75
CA ASN A 10 -6.95 -18.75 -20.20
C ASN A 10 -8.36 -18.42 -20.76
N VAL A 11 -9.00 -19.40 -21.40
CA VAL A 11 -10.26 -19.17 -22.13
C VAL A 11 -11.43 -18.88 -21.17
N PRO A 12 -11.61 -19.57 -20.03
CA PRO A 12 -12.74 -19.30 -19.14
C PRO A 12 -12.83 -17.85 -18.65
N ALA A 13 -11.72 -17.20 -18.27
CA ALA A 13 -11.77 -15.82 -17.80
C ALA A 13 -12.04 -14.80 -18.91
N GLN A 14 -11.84 -15.14 -20.19
CA GLN A 14 -12.18 -14.23 -21.28
C GLN A 14 -13.68 -13.93 -21.34
N HIS A 15 -14.53 -14.88 -20.93
CA HIS A 15 -15.98 -14.66 -20.83
C HIS A 15 -16.37 -13.61 -19.76
N ALA A 16 -15.52 -13.38 -18.76
CA ALA A 16 -15.76 -12.36 -17.74
C ALA A 16 -15.56 -10.93 -18.27
N ILE A 17 -14.77 -10.74 -19.34
CA ILE A 17 -14.41 -9.41 -19.85
C ILE A 17 -15.65 -8.65 -20.34
N GLN A 18 -16.51 -9.30 -21.12
CA GLN A 18 -17.73 -8.66 -21.63
C GLN A 18 -18.66 -8.22 -20.51
N VAL A 19 -18.78 -9.03 -19.46
CA VAL A 19 -19.62 -8.74 -18.30
C VAL A 19 -19.00 -7.63 -17.43
N ALA A 20 -17.68 -7.61 -17.27
CA ALA A 20 -17.00 -6.59 -16.48
C ALA A 20 -17.06 -5.20 -17.14
N LEU A 21 -16.93 -5.13 -18.47
CA LEU A 21 -16.98 -3.87 -19.22
C LEU A 21 -18.41 -3.37 -19.49
N GLY A 22 -19.40 -4.26 -19.43
CA GLY A 22 -20.81 -3.95 -19.66
C GLY A 22 -21.63 -3.90 -18.38
N GLY A 23 -22.87 -3.43 -18.48
CA GLY A 23 -23.83 -3.50 -17.36
C GLY A 23 -23.46 -2.63 -16.16
N HIS A 24 -23.86 -3.09 -14.96
CA HIS A 24 -23.71 -2.35 -13.71
C HIS A 24 -22.26 -2.39 -13.20
N GLN A 25 -21.72 -1.22 -12.86
CA GLN A 25 -20.36 -1.05 -12.36
C GLN A 25 -20.33 -1.10 -10.84
N SER A 26 -20.20 -2.31 -10.27
CA SER A 26 -20.21 -2.53 -8.81
C SER A 26 -19.02 -1.92 -8.06
N ILE A 27 -18.00 -1.42 -8.78
CA ILE A 27 -16.86 -0.73 -8.16
C ILE A 27 -17.27 0.61 -7.54
N ASP A 28 -18.29 1.27 -8.08
CA ASP A 28 -18.79 2.56 -7.61
C ASP A 28 -19.23 2.49 -6.15
N ASP A 29 -19.93 1.41 -5.77
CA ASP A 29 -20.36 1.14 -4.39
C ASP A 29 -19.18 1.02 -3.41
N LEU A 30 -17.97 0.71 -3.90
CA LEU A 30 -16.78 0.55 -3.07
C LEU A 30 -15.95 1.83 -2.96
N VAL A 31 -15.95 2.69 -3.99
CA VAL A 31 -15.04 3.85 -4.10
C VAL A 31 -15.71 5.21 -3.88
N LEU A 32 -17.05 5.29 -3.97
CA LEU A 32 -17.81 6.50 -3.68
C LEU A 32 -18.04 6.68 -2.17
N PRO A 33 -18.54 7.86 -1.70
CA PRO A 33 -18.85 8.10 -0.29
C PRO A 33 -19.72 7.00 0.32
N GLY A 34 -19.27 6.43 1.45
CA GLY A 34 -19.88 5.26 2.10
C GLY A 34 -19.30 3.91 1.66
N GLY A 35 -18.51 3.89 0.58
CA GLY A 35 -17.81 2.71 0.10
C GLY A 35 -16.54 2.41 0.90
N ARG A 36 -16.29 1.13 1.16
CA ARG A 36 -15.17 0.69 2.01
C ARG A 36 -13.80 1.10 1.49
N LEU A 37 -13.55 1.08 0.18
CA LEU A 37 -12.20 1.36 -0.36
C LEU A 37 -11.84 2.82 -0.17
N LEU A 38 -12.83 3.72 -0.26
CA LEU A 38 -12.65 5.13 0.05
C LEU A 38 -12.29 5.32 1.52
N GLU A 39 -13.06 4.69 2.42
CA GLU A 39 -12.85 4.77 3.87
C GLU A 39 -11.47 4.21 4.28
N GLN A 40 -11.09 3.06 3.74
CA GLN A 40 -9.81 2.40 4.01
C GLN A 40 -8.62 3.24 3.55
N ARG A 41 -8.70 3.82 2.34
CA ARG A 41 -7.69 4.74 1.80
C ARG A 41 -7.56 5.99 2.66
N ASP A 42 -8.67 6.60 3.03
CA ASP A 42 -8.67 7.84 3.81
C ASP A 42 -8.18 7.61 5.23
N THR A 43 -8.52 6.47 5.83
CA THR A 43 -7.99 6.04 7.12
C THR A 43 -6.47 5.86 7.06
N ALA A 44 -5.97 5.13 6.06
CA ALA A 44 -4.53 4.92 5.90
C ALA A 44 -3.78 6.24 5.71
N TRP A 45 -4.27 7.12 4.82
CA TRP A 45 -3.67 8.42 4.58
C TRP A 45 -3.66 9.30 5.85
N THR A 46 -4.78 9.36 6.58
CA THR A 46 -4.88 10.16 7.80
C THR A 46 -3.90 9.65 8.86
N LYS A 47 -3.93 8.34 9.14
CA LYS A 47 -3.06 7.73 10.15
C LYS A 47 -1.58 7.83 9.84
N LEU A 48 -1.18 7.71 8.58
CA LEU A 48 0.21 7.88 8.19
C LEU A 48 0.71 9.31 8.45
N ASN A 49 -0.10 10.33 8.16
CA ASN A 49 0.27 11.73 8.38
C ASN A 49 0.17 12.17 9.86
N GLU A 50 -0.40 11.32 10.74
CA GLU A 50 -0.36 11.54 12.20
C GLU A 50 0.98 11.10 12.81
N ILE A 51 1.79 10.27 12.12
CA ILE A 51 3.08 9.82 12.62
C ILE A 51 4.13 10.93 12.42
N PRO A 52 4.82 11.39 13.48
CA PRO A 52 5.88 12.40 13.35
C PRO A 52 6.97 11.96 12.38
N GLY A 53 7.39 12.82 11.46
CA GLY A 53 8.42 12.46 10.46
C GLY A 53 7.93 11.56 9.33
N VAL A 54 6.62 11.25 9.25
CA VAL A 54 6.02 10.55 8.11
C VAL A 54 5.11 11.50 7.35
N SER A 55 5.22 11.48 6.02
CA SER A 55 4.32 12.24 5.15
C SER A 55 3.78 11.35 4.04
N CYS A 56 2.52 11.53 3.64
CA CYS A 56 1.94 10.78 2.54
C CYS A 56 1.07 11.68 1.68
N VAL A 57 1.40 11.76 0.39
CA VAL A 57 0.51 12.36 -0.62
C VAL A 57 -0.78 11.54 -0.68
N LYS A 58 -1.94 12.20 -0.68
CA LYS A 58 -3.24 11.51 -0.69
C LYS A 58 -3.41 10.74 -2.01
N PRO A 59 -3.56 9.40 -1.98
CA PRO A 59 -3.79 8.64 -3.20
C PRO A 59 -5.14 9.03 -3.82
N GLN A 60 -5.16 9.32 -5.13
CA GLN A 60 -6.40 9.65 -5.86
C GLN A 60 -7.04 8.42 -6.53
N GLY A 61 -6.39 7.26 -6.47
CA GLY A 61 -6.87 6.01 -7.06
C GLY A 61 -5.95 4.84 -6.73
N ALA A 62 -6.15 3.71 -7.42
CA ALA A 62 -5.52 2.44 -7.11
C ALA A 62 -5.80 1.98 -5.65
N LEU A 63 -4.92 1.17 -5.08
CA LEU A 63 -5.12 0.48 -3.79
C LEU A 63 -3.89 0.57 -2.87
N TYR A 64 -3.08 1.63 -3.03
CA TYR A 64 -1.80 1.77 -2.32
C TYR A 64 -1.58 3.20 -1.82
N ALA A 65 -0.90 3.31 -0.68
CA ALA A 65 -0.26 4.52 -0.19
C ALA A 65 1.27 4.37 -0.29
N PHE A 66 1.97 5.48 -0.50
CA PHE A 66 3.43 5.51 -0.64
C PHE A 66 4.03 6.59 0.28
N PRO A 67 3.96 6.39 1.62
CA PRO A 67 4.51 7.35 2.59
C PRO A 67 6.02 7.50 2.45
N ARG A 68 6.49 8.73 2.69
CA ARG A 68 7.89 9.10 2.92
C ARG A 68 8.19 9.12 4.41
N LEU A 69 9.31 8.54 4.80
CA LEU A 69 9.94 8.69 6.11
C LEU A 69 10.98 9.80 6.02
N ASP A 70 10.95 10.78 6.92
CA ASP A 70 11.88 11.90 6.88
C ASP A 70 13.27 11.48 7.39
N PRO A 71 14.35 11.56 6.58
CA PRO A 71 15.68 11.11 6.97
C PRO A 71 16.26 11.84 8.19
N GLU A 72 15.82 13.09 8.43
CA GLU A 72 16.22 13.86 9.60
C GLU A 72 15.58 13.36 10.91
N VAL A 73 14.50 12.57 10.81
CA VAL A 73 13.80 11.96 11.95
C VAL A 73 14.14 10.48 12.07
N TYR A 74 14.21 9.79 10.94
CA TYR A 74 14.45 8.36 10.82
C TYR A 74 15.68 8.12 9.94
N ASP A 75 16.81 7.82 10.57
CA ASP A 75 18.07 7.54 9.88
C ASP A 75 18.06 6.11 9.31
N ILE A 76 17.42 5.94 8.15
CA ILE A 76 17.30 4.67 7.43
C ILE A 76 18.31 4.65 6.28
N HIS A 77 19.18 3.64 6.27
CA HIS A 77 20.19 3.40 5.25
C HIS A 77 19.81 2.24 4.31
N ASP A 78 18.99 1.31 4.78
CA ASP A 78 18.48 0.16 4.04
C ASP A 78 17.00 -0.07 4.41
N ASP A 79 16.10 0.26 3.48
CA ASP A 79 14.66 0.14 3.66
C ASP A 79 14.17 -1.32 3.53
N GLU A 80 14.93 -2.22 2.93
CA GLU A 80 14.62 -3.66 2.92
C GLU A 80 14.83 -4.26 4.31
N GLN A 81 15.92 -3.90 4.98
CA GLN A 81 16.18 -4.31 6.36
C GLN A 81 15.15 -3.72 7.34
N LEU A 82 14.75 -2.45 7.17
CA LEU A 82 13.64 -1.85 7.92
C LEU A 82 12.35 -2.68 7.81
N VAL A 83 11.99 -3.08 6.59
CA VAL A 83 10.78 -3.89 6.35
C VAL A 83 10.89 -5.28 6.96
N LEU A 84 12.07 -5.91 6.90
CA LEU A 84 12.33 -7.19 7.54
C LEU A 84 12.19 -7.09 9.07
N ASP A 85 12.76 -6.07 9.68
CA ASP A 85 12.68 -5.88 11.13
C ASP A 85 11.26 -5.60 11.61
N LEU A 86 10.52 -4.76 10.87
CA LEU A 86 9.10 -4.53 11.11
C LEU A 86 8.30 -5.84 11.04
N LEU A 87 8.58 -6.69 10.04
CA LEU A 87 7.94 -7.99 9.91
C LEU A 87 8.28 -8.89 11.09
N LEU A 88 9.54 -8.94 11.52
CA LEU A 88 9.97 -9.84 12.59
C LEU A 88 9.43 -9.39 13.95
N GLN A 89 9.37 -8.09 14.23
CA GLN A 89 8.91 -7.55 15.52
C GLN A 89 7.39 -7.41 15.57
N GLU A 90 6.80 -6.76 14.57
CA GLU A 90 5.37 -6.39 14.57
C GLU A 90 4.50 -7.36 13.75
N LYS A 91 5.08 -8.31 13.01
CA LYS A 91 4.32 -9.21 12.11
C LYS A 91 3.52 -8.44 11.05
N ILE A 92 4.04 -7.27 10.66
CA ILE A 92 3.46 -6.41 9.63
C ILE A 92 4.37 -6.50 8.40
N LEU A 93 3.81 -6.93 7.27
CA LEU A 93 4.53 -6.97 5.99
C LEU A 93 4.12 -5.78 5.13
N VAL A 94 5.10 -4.99 4.73
CA VAL A 94 4.98 -3.92 3.71
C VAL A 94 6.03 -4.14 2.63
N THR A 95 6.05 -3.30 1.59
CA THR A 95 7.12 -3.33 0.59
C THR A 95 7.98 -2.08 0.73
N GLN A 96 9.30 -2.23 0.68
CA GLN A 96 10.24 -1.12 0.71
C GLN A 96 10.18 -0.28 -0.58
N GLY A 97 10.57 0.99 -0.50
CA GLY A 97 10.51 1.95 -1.60
C GLY A 97 11.50 1.63 -2.71
N THR A 98 12.72 1.23 -2.37
CA THR A 98 13.78 0.85 -3.32
C THR A 98 13.37 -0.33 -4.21
N GLY A 99 12.46 -1.20 -3.75
CA GLY A 99 11.83 -2.25 -4.55
C GLY A 99 11.01 -1.73 -5.76
N PHE A 100 10.70 -0.43 -5.79
CA PHE A 100 10.06 0.27 -6.91
C PHE A 100 11.06 1.07 -7.77
N ASN A 101 12.37 0.85 -7.59
CA ASN A 101 13.44 1.68 -8.15
C ASN A 101 13.40 3.14 -7.66
N TRP A 102 12.86 3.37 -6.45
CA TRP A 102 12.98 4.66 -5.80
C TRP A 102 14.45 4.85 -5.36
N PRO A 103 15.07 6.02 -5.59
CA PRO A 103 16.52 6.18 -5.46
C PRO A 103 17.03 6.22 -4.02
N THR A 104 16.16 6.41 -3.03
CA THR A 104 16.52 6.58 -1.61
C THR A 104 15.74 5.62 -0.71
N PRO A 105 16.29 5.18 0.43
CA PRO A 105 15.62 4.24 1.34
C PRO A 105 14.62 4.94 2.29
N ASP A 106 13.84 5.89 1.76
CA ASP A 106 12.99 6.78 2.56
C ASP A 106 11.49 6.61 2.28
N HIS A 107 11.07 5.51 1.62
CA HIS A 107 9.68 5.25 1.30
C HIS A 107 9.25 3.81 1.60
N LEU A 108 7.96 3.63 1.84
CA LEU A 108 7.30 2.33 1.96
C LEU A 108 6.05 2.30 1.09
N ARG A 109 5.68 1.14 0.54
CA ARG A 109 4.37 0.91 -0.09
C ARG A 109 3.47 0.10 0.82
N ILE A 110 2.31 0.67 1.14
CA ILE A 110 1.28 0.06 1.98
C ILE A 110 0.01 -0.15 1.15
N VAL A 111 -0.57 -1.35 1.21
CA VAL A 111 -1.84 -1.66 0.54
C VAL A 111 -3.03 -1.18 1.39
N THR A 112 -4.03 -0.57 0.77
CA THR A 112 -5.21 -0.01 1.48
C THR A 112 -6.43 -0.96 1.45
N LEU A 113 -6.20 -2.25 1.21
CA LEU A 113 -7.26 -3.28 1.13
C LEU A 113 -7.76 -3.81 2.48
N PRO A 114 -6.95 -3.93 3.56
CA PRO A 114 -7.45 -4.40 4.87
C PRO A 114 -8.50 -3.44 5.44
N TRP A 115 -9.39 -3.94 6.30
CA TRP A 115 -10.45 -3.12 6.91
C TRP A 115 -9.87 -1.90 7.65
N SER A 116 -10.60 -0.77 7.68
CA SER A 116 -10.12 0.49 8.25
C SER A 116 -9.58 0.32 9.67
N ARG A 117 -10.25 -0.50 10.50
CA ARG A 117 -9.79 -0.86 11.85
C ARG A 117 -8.42 -1.53 11.85
N ASP A 118 -8.22 -2.50 10.97
CA ASP A 118 -6.99 -3.29 10.91
C ASP A 118 -5.85 -2.45 10.33
N LEU A 119 -6.14 -1.60 9.33
CA LEU A 119 -5.22 -0.59 8.80
C LEU A 119 -4.77 0.40 9.88
N ALA A 120 -5.73 0.97 10.63
CA ALA A 120 -5.43 1.93 11.68
C ALA A 120 -4.52 1.32 12.76
N ALA A 121 -4.84 0.11 13.22
CA ALA A 121 -4.04 -0.60 14.20
C ALA A 121 -2.63 -0.94 13.68
N ALA A 122 -2.50 -1.36 12.42
CA ALA A 122 -1.19 -1.65 11.81
C ALA A 122 -0.33 -0.39 11.65
N ILE A 123 -0.93 0.74 11.23
CA ILE A 123 -0.21 2.01 11.07
C ILE A 123 0.19 2.60 12.41
N GLU A 124 -0.65 2.49 13.45
CA GLU A 124 -0.30 2.87 14.81
C GLU A 124 0.93 2.08 15.31
N ARG A 125 0.93 0.76 15.10
CA ARG A 125 2.07 -0.10 15.46
C ARG A 125 3.33 0.22 14.65
N LEU A 126 3.20 0.56 13.37
CA LEU A 126 4.30 1.07 12.55
C LEU A 126 4.87 2.36 13.17
N GLY A 127 4.01 3.32 13.53
CA GLY A 127 4.43 4.55 14.20
C GLY A 127 5.19 4.28 15.50
N ASN A 128 4.66 3.39 16.35
CA ASN A 128 5.29 2.99 17.61
C ASN A 128 6.65 2.32 17.39
N PHE A 129 6.75 1.43 16.41
CA PHE A 129 8.01 0.78 16.02
C PHE A 129 9.06 1.81 15.60
N LEU A 130 8.69 2.76 14.73
CA LEU A 130 9.58 3.79 14.20
C LEU A 130 10.17 4.69 15.30
N VAL A 131 9.46 4.95 16.41
CA VAL A 131 9.96 5.79 17.51
C VAL A 131 11.27 5.25 18.10
N SER A 132 11.34 3.94 18.33
CA SER A 132 12.51 3.28 18.93
C SER A 132 13.45 2.66 17.90
N TYR A 133 13.03 2.53 16.64
CA TYR A 133 13.83 1.86 15.63
C TYR A 133 15.12 2.62 15.32
N ARG A 134 16.23 1.89 15.30
CA ARG A 134 17.56 2.37 14.88
C ARG A 134 18.20 1.25 14.07
N GLN A 135 18.75 1.61 12.92
CA GLN A 135 19.43 0.68 12.02
C GLN A 135 20.92 0.59 12.33
#